data_AF-A0ABD7ZF93-F1
#
_entry.id   AF-A0ABD7ZF93-F1
#
_cell.length_a   1.000
_cell.length_b   1.000
_cell.length_c   1.000
_cell.angle_alpha   90.00
_cell.angle_beta   90.00
_cell.angle_gamma   90.00
#
_symmetry.space_group_name_H-M   'P 1'
#
loop_
_entity.id
_entity.type
_entity.pdbx_description
1 polymer ?
#
loop_
_entity_poly.entity_id
_entity_poly.type
_entity_poly.pdbx_seq_one_letter_code
_entity_poly.pdbx_strand_id
1 'polypeptide(L)'
;MKLDSLRSELEEYIENTNKDEVYKKKLLNHFDNHRVWQALRELDLSEYMHRYFNLQGKEFNSKLSEDNYTVYDSDSSNRDAFSNVHKYIKELVNYKKNKHRILDEYSEIEKNDLNSEILLSHDKDFKWNEIPKEKDNKDLRIISSAYKRDINVARNALIRARFLCEYDESDRVFLRKGCDEIYYTEAHHLIPLSEHNDFEYSLDIEENVVSLCSHCHNLLHYGRYEDKKEILQKLYDERVDVLRECKIDITFEQLLNYYR
;
A
#
# COMPACT_ATOMS: atom_id res chain seq x y z
N MET A 1 1.93 13.88 4.18
CA MET A 1 3.31 13.54 4.59
C MET A 1 4.24 14.46 3.83
N LYS A 2 5.10 15.22 4.53
CA LYS A 2 6.07 16.10 3.88
C LYS A 2 7.20 15.30 3.24
N LEU A 3 7.88 15.86 2.24
CA LEU A 3 9.07 15.21 1.70
C LEU A 3 10.18 15.07 2.77
N ASP A 4 10.34 16.02 3.69
CA ASP A 4 11.39 15.94 4.74
C ASP A 4 11.31 14.68 5.61
N SER A 5 10.10 14.19 5.89
CA SER A 5 9.92 12.97 6.69
C SER A 5 10.36 11.70 5.94
N LEU A 6 10.62 11.79 4.62
CA LEU A 6 11.18 10.69 3.83
C LEU A 6 12.69 10.52 4.01
N ARG A 7 13.38 11.45 4.68
CA ARG A 7 14.84 11.44 4.75
C ARG A 7 15.40 10.14 5.33
N SER A 8 14.88 9.71 6.48
CA SER A 8 15.36 8.48 7.13
C SER A 8 15.13 7.25 6.27
N GLU A 9 14.04 7.22 5.50
CA GLU A 9 13.73 6.12 4.59
C GLU A 9 14.55 6.18 3.31
N LEU A 10 14.96 7.37 2.86
CA LEU A 10 15.93 7.53 1.79
C LEU A 10 17.30 6.98 2.22
N GLU A 11 17.75 7.32 3.43
CA GLU A 11 19.00 6.84 4.01
C GLU A 11 18.98 5.29 4.07
N GLU A 12 17.92 4.71 4.64
CA GLU A 12 17.73 3.25 4.69
C GLU A 12 17.68 2.63 3.27
N TYR A 13 16.95 3.24 2.34
CA TYR A 13 16.87 2.74 0.96
C TYR A 13 18.25 2.71 0.30
N ILE A 14 19.03 3.79 0.41
CA ILE A 14 20.36 3.90 -0.18
C ILE A 14 21.31 2.85 0.42
N GLU A 15 21.29 2.69 1.75
CA GLU A 15 22.10 1.70 2.47
C GLU A 15 21.81 0.27 2.00
N ASN A 16 20.56 -0.04 1.67
CA ASN A 16 20.13 -1.35 1.19
C ASN A 16 20.34 -1.60 -0.32
N THR A 17 20.82 -0.62 -1.08
CA THR A 17 21.12 -0.83 -2.51
C THR A 17 22.40 -1.66 -2.71
N ASN A 18 22.45 -2.42 -3.82
CA ASN A 18 23.64 -3.17 -4.25
C ASN A 18 24.79 -2.28 -4.78
N LYS A 19 24.81 -0.99 -4.45
CA LYS A 19 25.87 -0.05 -4.85
C LYS A 19 27.01 -0.08 -3.84
N ASP A 20 28.20 0.37 -4.25
CA ASP A 20 29.35 0.45 -3.35
C ASP A 20 29.21 1.60 -2.34
N GLU A 21 29.90 1.50 -1.20
CA GLU A 21 29.83 2.47 -0.10
C GLU A 21 30.31 3.88 -0.48
N VAL A 22 31.24 3.99 -1.45
CA VAL A 22 31.71 5.29 -1.94
C VAL A 22 30.57 5.99 -2.68
N TYR A 23 29.85 5.26 -3.53
CA TYR A 23 28.68 5.76 -4.24
C TYR A 23 27.54 6.17 -3.29
N LYS A 24 27.21 5.32 -2.30
CA LYS A 24 26.18 5.62 -1.29
C LYS A 24 26.49 6.89 -0.51
N LYS A 25 27.72 7.03 0.00
CA LYS A 25 28.16 8.20 0.77
C LYS A 25 28.15 9.47 -0.08
N LYS A 26 28.60 9.38 -1.34
CA LYS A 26 28.54 10.51 -2.28
C LYS A 26 27.09 10.97 -2.49
N LEU A 27 26.15 10.02 -2.58
CA LEU A 27 24.74 10.30 -2.78
C LEU A 27 24.08 10.95 -1.56
N LEU A 28 24.34 10.44 -0.36
CA LEU A 28 23.82 11.06 0.88
C LEU A 28 24.34 12.49 1.04
N ASN A 29 25.66 12.68 0.84
CA ASN A 29 26.24 14.02 0.83
C ASN A 29 25.62 14.91 -0.25
N HIS A 30 25.29 14.35 -1.43
CA HIS A 30 24.61 15.10 -2.49
C HIS A 30 23.26 15.61 -1.98
N PHE A 31 22.45 14.74 -1.40
CA PHE A 31 21.15 15.09 -0.86
C PHE A 31 21.22 16.17 0.23
N ASP A 32 22.13 16.01 1.19
CA ASP A 32 22.30 16.94 2.32
C ASP A 32 22.78 18.33 1.89
N ASN A 33 23.64 18.39 0.87
CA ASN A 33 24.26 19.63 0.42
C ASN A 33 23.47 20.35 -0.68
N HIS A 34 22.50 19.68 -1.33
CA HIS A 34 21.82 20.26 -2.49
C HIS A 34 20.55 21.04 -2.16
N ARG A 35 20.50 22.26 -2.73
CA ARG A 35 19.43 23.23 -2.52
C ARG A 35 18.05 22.80 -3.05
N VAL A 36 17.96 21.87 -4.00
CA VAL A 36 16.66 21.35 -4.46
C VAL A 36 15.98 20.50 -3.39
N TRP A 37 16.76 19.74 -2.61
CA TRP A 37 16.19 19.09 -1.44
C TRP A 37 15.65 20.13 -0.46
N GLN A 38 16.42 21.19 -0.18
CA GLN A 38 15.96 22.29 0.69
C GLN A 38 14.69 22.99 0.16
N ALA A 39 14.54 23.11 -1.16
CA ALA A 39 13.37 23.69 -1.80
C ALA A 39 12.14 22.78 -1.69
N LEU A 40 12.34 21.46 -1.77
CA LEU A 40 11.27 20.46 -1.81
C LEU A 40 10.88 19.91 -0.43
N ARG A 41 11.76 19.97 0.57
CA ARG A 41 11.55 19.27 1.85
C ARG A 41 10.24 19.64 2.56
N GLU A 42 9.78 20.88 2.39
CA GLU A 42 8.52 21.36 2.99
C GLU A 42 7.27 21.07 2.13
N LEU A 43 7.46 20.60 0.90
CA LEU A 43 6.38 20.25 -0.02
C LEU A 43 5.65 18.99 0.47
N ASP A 44 4.32 19.01 0.37
CA ASP A 44 3.53 17.81 0.59
C ASP A 44 3.80 16.77 -0.50
N LEU A 45 3.95 15.50 -0.11
CA LEU A 45 4.25 14.42 -1.04
C LEU A 45 3.17 14.28 -2.13
N SER A 46 1.90 14.47 -1.79
CA SER A 46 0.79 14.45 -2.76
C SER A 46 0.94 15.54 -3.82
N GLU A 47 1.36 16.74 -3.40
CA GLU A 47 1.62 17.86 -4.29
C GLU A 47 2.86 17.59 -5.17
N TYR A 48 3.93 17.03 -4.59
CA TYR A 48 5.10 16.59 -5.35
C TYR A 48 4.72 15.58 -6.44
N MET A 49 3.93 14.57 -6.05
CA MET A 49 3.48 13.48 -6.90
C MET A 49 2.66 13.99 -8.08
N HIS A 50 1.75 14.94 -7.82
CA HIS A 50 0.88 15.51 -8.83
C HIS A 50 1.64 16.43 -9.81
N ARG A 51 2.49 17.31 -9.29
CA ARG A 51 3.06 18.42 -10.08
C ARG A 51 4.41 18.10 -10.71
N TYR A 52 5.23 17.27 -10.08
CA TYR A 52 6.63 17.11 -10.48
C TYR A 52 7.04 15.69 -10.84
N PHE A 53 6.39 14.66 -10.29
CA PHE A 53 6.84 13.26 -10.36
C PHE A 53 7.13 12.73 -11.76
N ASN A 54 6.34 13.14 -12.75
CA ASN A 54 6.47 12.63 -14.11
C ASN A 54 7.39 13.48 -15.00
N LEU A 55 7.88 14.62 -14.50
CA LEU A 55 8.74 15.51 -15.27
C LEU A 55 10.14 14.92 -15.43
N GLN A 56 10.83 15.31 -16.51
CA GLN A 56 12.19 14.83 -16.79
C GLN A 56 13.19 15.98 -16.89
N GLY A 57 14.32 15.86 -16.18
CA GLY A 57 15.51 16.71 -16.34
C GLY A 57 15.21 18.21 -16.42
N LYS A 58 15.16 18.75 -17.65
CA LYS A 58 14.86 20.18 -17.90
C LYS A 58 13.45 20.58 -17.50
N GLU A 59 12.44 19.76 -17.76
CA GLU A 59 11.03 20.07 -17.46
C GLU A 59 10.83 20.25 -15.96
N PHE A 60 11.44 19.37 -15.16
CA PHE A 60 11.41 19.45 -13.70
C PHE A 60 12.02 20.77 -13.20
N ASN A 61 13.17 21.16 -13.75
CA ASN A 61 13.86 22.40 -13.37
C ASN A 61 13.08 23.66 -13.79
N SER A 62 12.52 23.66 -15.00
CA SER A 62 11.65 24.73 -15.47
C SER A 62 10.44 24.87 -14.55
N LYS A 63 9.79 23.76 -14.19
CA LYS A 63 8.60 23.78 -13.33
C LYS A 63 8.90 24.27 -11.92
N LEU A 64 10.02 23.85 -11.33
CA LEU A 64 10.47 24.40 -10.04
C LEU A 64 10.63 25.92 -10.09
N SER A 65 11.22 26.43 -11.17
CA SER A 65 11.45 27.87 -11.35
C SER A 65 10.13 28.63 -11.54
N GLU A 66 9.20 28.09 -12.34
CA GLU A 66 7.84 28.63 -12.52
C GLU A 66 7.07 28.71 -11.19
N ASP A 67 7.27 27.71 -10.33
CA ASP A 67 6.59 27.62 -9.04
C ASP A 67 7.33 28.40 -7.93
N ASN A 68 8.24 29.31 -8.30
CA ASN A 68 9.03 30.19 -7.43
C ASN A 68 9.99 29.47 -6.46
N TYR A 69 10.34 28.22 -6.72
CA TYR A 69 11.44 27.58 -6.00
C TYR A 69 12.78 28.12 -6.50
N THR A 70 13.68 28.44 -5.56
CA THR A 70 14.98 29.01 -5.91
C THR A 70 15.89 27.94 -6.53
N VAL A 71 16.09 28.00 -7.84
CA VAL A 71 17.04 27.17 -8.59
C VAL A 71 18.20 28.07 -9.05
N TYR A 72 19.44 27.74 -8.69
CA TYR A 72 20.62 28.53 -9.10
C TYR A 72 21.19 28.07 -10.45
N ASP A 73 22.01 28.94 -11.05
CA ASP A 73 22.31 29.04 -12.49
C ASP A 73 22.82 27.77 -13.21
N SER A 74 22.48 27.72 -14.50
CA SER A 74 22.49 26.62 -15.46
C SER A 74 23.86 26.18 -16.00
N ASP A 75 24.94 26.86 -15.61
CA ASP A 75 26.28 26.75 -16.23
C ASP A 75 27.25 25.76 -15.56
N SER A 76 26.75 24.70 -14.93
CA SER A 76 27.62 23.70 -14.31
C SER A 76 27.17 22.28 -14.62
N SER A 77 28.09 21.35 -14.43
CA SER A 77 27.87 19.90 -14.24
C SER A 77 26.74 19.52 -13.25
N ASN A 78 26.02 20.50 -12.69
CA ASN A 78 24.85 20.37 -11.82
C ASN A 78 23.53 20.07 -12.53
N ARG A 79 23.46 20.04 -13.87
CA ARG A 79 22.27 19.50 -14.58
C ARG A 79 21.98 18.04 -14.18
N ASP A 80 23.06 17.28 -13.96
CA ASP A 80 22.99 15.93 -13.43
C ASP A 80 22.57 15.92 -11.96
N ALA A 81 22.93 16.95 -11.18
CA ALA A 81 22.61 17.04 -9.76
C ALA A 81 21.11 17.13 -9.48
N PHE A 82 20.37 17.94 -10.24
CA PHE A 82 18.91 18.06 -10.10
C PHE A 82 18.18 16.80 -10.55
N SER A 83 18.62 16.25 -11.70
CA SER A 83 18.08 15.02 -12.27
C SER A 83 18.29 13.84 -11.31
N ASN A 84 19.42 13.80 -10.61
CA ASN A 84 19.73 12.78 -9.61
C ASN A 84 18.81 12.87 -8.40
N VAL A 85 18.71 14.03 -7.71
CA VAL A 85 17.81 14.19 -6.54
C VAL A 85 16.38 13.82 -6.90
N HIS A 86 15.88 14.34 -8.03
CA HIS A 86 14.56 14.02 -8.55
C HIS A 86 14.37 12.52 -8.80
N LYS A 87 15.33 11.88 -9.49
CA LYS A 87 15.32 10.44 -9.75
C LYS A 87 15.28 9.62 -8.45
N TYR A 88 16.06 9.98 -7.44
CA TYR A 88 16.06 9.25 -6.16
C TYR A 88 14.78 9.42 -5.37
N ILE A 89 14.20 10.63 -5.34
CA ILE A 89 12.88 10.83 -4.72
C ILE A 89 11.84 9.95 -5.42
N LYS A 90 11.86 9.88 -6.76
CA LYS A 90 10.99 8.98 -7.53
C LYS A 90 11.22 7.51 -7.20
N GLU A 91 12.47 7.08 -7.19
CA GLU A 91 12.84 5.70 -6.87
C GLU A 91 12.39 5.32 -5.45
N LEU A 92 12.56 6.21 -4.46
CA LEU A 92 12.11 5.99 -3.10
C LEU A 92 10.59 5.93 -3.00
N VAL A 93 9.87 6.87 -3.61
CA VAL A 93 8.40 6.87 -3.61
C VAL A 93 7.87 5.61 -4.28
N ASN A 94 8.44 5.18 -5.40
CA ASN A 94 8.09 3.92 -6.05
C ASN A 94 8.46 2.71 -5.19
N TYR A 95 9.63 2.73 -4.54
CA TYR A 95 10.06 1.68 -3.61
C TYR A 95 9.06 1.52 -2.48
N LYS A 96 8.62 2.61 -1.85
CA LYS A 96 7.57 2.60 -0.83
C LYS A 96 6.25 2.07 -1.35
N LYS A 97 5.77 2.59 -2.49
CA LYS A 97 4.52 2.11 -3.10
C LYS A 97 4.58 0.60 -3.36
N ASN A 98 5.70 0.11 -3.89
CA ASN A 98 5.91 -1.32 -4.09
C ASN A 98 5.99 -2.08 -2.77
N LYS A 99 6.66 -1.54 -1.74
CA LYS A 99 6.77 -2.14 -0.40
C LYS A 99 5.39 -2.24 0.25
N HIS A 100 4.58 -1.19 0.22
CA HIS A 100 3.20 -1.19 0.70
C HIS A 100 2.37 -2.23 -0.06
N ARG A 101 2.42 -2.24 -1.39
CA ARG A 101 1.71 -3.25 -2.20
C ARG A 101 2.10 -4.69 -1.82
N ILE A 102 3.38 -4.96 -1.61
CA ILE A 102 3.85 -6.29 -1.16
C ILE A 102 3.33 -6.62 0.24
N LEU A 103 3.24 -5.63 1.14
CA LEU A 103 2.67 -5.79 2.48
C LEU A 103 1.15 -5.99 2.47
N ASP A 104 0.47 -5.63 1.39
CA ASP A 104 -0.98 -5.76 1.24
C ASP A 104 -1.40 -7.02 0.46
N GLU A 105 -0.48 -7.60 -0.32
CA GLU A 105 -0.73 -8.85 -1.04
C GLU A 105 -0.33 -10.10 -0.23
N TYR A 106 -1.20 -11.11 -0.21
CA TYR A 106 -0.85 -12.45 0.29
C TYR A 106 0.24 -13.07 -0.59
N SER A 107 1.31 -13.56 0.04
CA SER A 107 2.38 -14.32 -0.62
C SER A 107 1.88 -15.65 -1.17
N GLU A 108 2.64 -16.26 -2.08
CA GLU A 108 2.31 -17.59 -2.63
C GLU A 108 2.20 -18.66 -1.54
N ILE A 109 3.04 -18.57 -0.50
CA ILE A 109 3.02 -19.50 0.64
C ILE A 109 1.70 -19.33 1.41
N GLU A 110 1.35 -18.09 1.80
CA GLU A 110 0.09 -17.82 2.51
C GLU A 110 -1.13 -18.24 1.68
N LYS A 111 -1.11 -18.01 0.36
CA LYS A 111 -2.19 -18.46 -0.55
C LYS A 111 -2.32 -19.99 -0.58
N ASN A 112 -1.20 -20.71 -0.58
CA ASN A 112 -1.20 -22.18 -0.56
C ASN A 112 -1.67 -22.74 0.78
N ASP A 113 -1.24 -22.14 1.88
CA ASP A 113 -1.68 -22.52 3.22
C ASP A 113 -3.19 -22.25 3.40
N LEU A 114 -3.66 -21.08 2.98
CA LEU A 114 -5.09 -20.73 2.97
C LEU A 114 -5.92 -21.70 2.13
N ASN A 115 -5.44 -22.05 0.93
CA ASN A 115 -6.09 -23.06 0.09
C ASN A 115 -6.23 -24.41 0.81
N SER A 116 -5.17 -24.85 1.47
CA SER A 116 -5.13 -26.12 2.19
C SER A 116 -6.14 -26.12 3.35
N GLU A 117 -6.17 -25.05 4.13
CA GLU A 117 -7.10 -24.88 5.26
C GLU A 117 -8.57 -24.84 4.82
N ILE A 118 -8.88 -24.13 3.71
CA ILE A 118 -10.25 -24.11 3.15
C ILE A 118 -10.71 -25.52 2.79
N LEU A 119 -9.86 -26.31 2.14
CA LEU A 119 -10.19 -27.68 1.70
C LEU A 119 -10.36 -28.67 2.86
N LEU A 120 -9.71 -28.42 4.00
CA LEU A 120 -9.83 -29.23 5.21
C LEU A 120 -11.04 -28.85 6.07
N SER A 121 -11.54 -27.62 5.92
CA SER A 121 -12.64 -27.11 6.75
C SER A 121 -13.97 -27.80 6.44
N HIS A 122 -14.64 -28.27 7.48
CA HIS A 122 -16.00 -28.83 7.41
C HIS A 122 -17.05 -27.83 7.92
N ASP A 123 -16.60 -26.72 8.51
CA ASP A 123 -17.44 -25.72 9.14
C ASP A 123 -17.89 -24.70 8.10
N LYS A 124 -19.21 -24.46 8.04
CA LYS A 124 -19.85 -23.56 7.08
C LYS A 124 -20.48 -22.34 7.76
N ASP A 125 -20.46 -22.29 9.09
CA ASP A 125 -21.13 -21.24 9.84
C ASP A 125 -20.12 -20.17 10.28
N PHE A 126 -20.30 -18.96 9.76
CA PHE A 126 -19.54 -17.79 10.19
C PHE A 126 -20.32 -17.00 11.26
N LYS A 127 -19.61 -16.53 12.29
CA LYS A 127 -20.10 -15.53 13.24
C LYS A 127 -19.03 -14.46 13.43
N TRP A 128 -19.46 -13.20 13.50
CA TRP A 128 -18.57 -12.09 13.81
C TRP A 128 -17.97 -12.26 15.19
N ASN A 129 -16.67 -12.02 15.28
CA ASN A 129 -15.99 -11.83 16.54
C ASN A 129 -15.91 -10.31 16.73
N GLU A 130 -17.00 -9.70 17.22
CA GLU A 130 -17.17 -8.25 17.45
C GLU A 130 -16.26 -7.72 18.59
N ILE A 131 -15.03 -8.22 18.69
CA ILE A 131 -14.08 -7.94 19.74
C ILE A 131 -12.85 -7.31 19.09
N PRO A 132 -12.50 -6.06 19.46
CA PRO A 132 -11.28 -5.43 18.98
C PRO A 132 -10.05 -6.32 19.22
N LYS A 133 -9.26 -6.53 18.17
CA LYS A 133 -8.01 -7.29 18.24
C LYS A 133 -6.87 -6.35 18.55
N GLU A 134 -6.21 -6.56 19.68
CA GLU A 134 -4.99 -5.83 20.06
C GLU A 134 -3.87 -6.10 19.04
N LYS A 135 -3.00 -5.11 18.82
CA LYS A 135 -1.79 -5.28 18.01
C LYS A 135 -0.79 -6.18 18.73
N ASP A 136 -0.14 -7.09 18.01
CA ASP A 136 0.94 -7.87 18.61
C ASP A 136 2.20 -6.98 18.75
N ASN A 137 3.02 -7.19 19.78
CA ASN A 137 4.27 -6.43 19.99
C ASN A 137 5.27 -6.61 18.83
N LYS A 138 5.08 -7.65 18.01
CA LYS A 138 5.82 -7.90 16.76
C LYS A 138 5.35 -7.01 15.60
N ASP A 139 4.10 -6.55 15.63
CA ASP A 139 3.52 -5.65 14.64
C ASP A 139 4.12 -4.23 14.72
N LEU A 140 4.77 -3.89 15.84
CA LEU A 140 5.47 -2.62 16.05
C LEU A 140 6.89 -2.58 15.46
N ARG A 141 7.42 -3.72 14.97
CA ARG A 141 8.76 -3.84 14.38
C ARG A 141 8.70 -4.25 12.90
N ILE A 142 7.89 -3.56 12.10
CA ILE A 142 7.82 -3.78 10.66
C ILE A 142 8.99 -3.04 9.99
N ILE A 143 10.15 -3.71 9.87
CA ILE A 143 11.22 -3.21 8.98
C ILE A 143 11.66 -4.25 7.93
N SER A 144 11.52 -5.58 8.13
CA SER A 144 12.13 -6.51 7.14
C SER A 144 11.46 -7.87 6.89
N SER A 145 10.34 -8.20 7.52
CA SER A 145 9.60 -9.43 7.19
C SER A 145 8.11 -9.12 7.13
N ALA A 146 7.44 -9.58 6.08
CA ALA A 146 6.01 -9.41 5.85
C ALA A 146 5.18 -9.58 7.15
N TYR A 147 4.16 -8.74 7.32
CA TYR A 147 3.16 -8.89 8.37
C TYR A 147 2.67 -10.33 8.37
N LYS A 148 2.83 -11.07 9.48
CA LYS A 148 2.39 -12.47 9.54
C LYS A 148 0.88 -12.47 9.72
N ARG A 149 0.17 -12.56 8.60
CA ARG A 149 -1.30 -12.60 8.57
C ARG A 149 -1.82 -13.88 9.22
N ASP A 150 -2.94 -13.77 9.92
CA ASP A 150 -3.68 -14.93 10.38
C ASP A 150 -4.49 -15.52 9.23
N ILE A 151 -4.12 -16.72 8.80
CA ILE A 151 -4.81 -17.43 7.72
C ILE A 151 -6.27 -17.70 8.06
N ASN A 152 -6.62 -17.83 9.34
CA ASN A 152 -8.01 -18.02 9.75
C ASN A 152 -8.85 -16.78 9.49
N VAL A 153 -8.29 -15.58 9.61
CA VAL A 153 -9.00 -14.34 9.30
C VAL A 153 -9.43 -14.33 7.83
N ALA A 154 -8.49 -14.61 6.93
CA ALA A 154 -8.78 -14.75 5.50
C ALA A 154 -9.80 -15.86 5.22
N ARG A 155 -9.59 -17.06 5.79
CA ARG A 155 -10.46 -18.21 5.62
C ARG A 155 -11.89 -17.91 6.06
N ASN A 156 -12.06 -17.35 7.24
CA ASN A 156 -13.35 -17.02 7.82
C ASN A 156 -14.08 -15.96 6.97
N ALA A 157 -13.37 -14.94 6.49
CA ALA A 157 -13.94 -13.93 5.60
C ALA A 157 -14.41 -14.54 4.25
N LEU A 158 -13.65 -15.46 3.68
CA LEU A 158 -14.05 -16.18 2.46
C LEU A 158 -15.28 -17.08 2.69
N ILE A 159 -15.33 -17.78 3.83
CA ILE A 159 -16.51 -18.59 4.24
C ILE A 159 -17.74 -17.69 4.45
N ARG A 160 -17.57 -16.56 5.12
CA ARG A 160 -18.62 -15.55 5.35
C ARG A 160 -19.25 -15.09 4.04
N ALA A 161 -18.43 -14.85 3.02
CA ALA A 161 -18.87 -14.47 1.68
C ALA A 161 -19.36 -15.66 0.82
N ARG A 162 -19.41 -16.87 1.37
CA ARG A 162 -19.73 -18.12 0.65
C ARG A 162 -18.89 -18.31 -0.60
N PHE A 163 -17.65 -17.83 -0.56
CA PHE A 163 -16.73 -17.82 -1.70
C PHE A 163 -17.27 -17.09 -2.95
N LEU A 164 -18.13 -16.09 -2.76
CA LEU A 164 -18.60 -15.18 -3.81
C LEU A 164 -17.92 -13.82 -3.70
N CYS A 165 -17.91 -13.07 -4.80
CA CYS A 165 -17.38 -11.71 -4.80
C CYS A 165 -18.34 -10.78 -4.04
N GLU A 166 -17.82 -10.07 -3.06
CA GLU A 166 -18.61 -9.16 -2.24
C GLU A 166 -18.85 -7.81 -2.92
N TYR A 167 -18.19 -7.53 -4.05
CA TYR A 167 -18.58 -6.41 -4.89
C TYR A 167 -19.83 -6.75 -5.72
N ASP A 168 -19.81 -7.88 -6.41
CA ASP A 168 -20.93 -8.36 -7.22
C ASP A 168 -20.99 -9.90 -7.18
N GLU A 169 -22.01 -10.47 -6.53
CA GLU A 169 -22.17 -11.93 -6.42
C GLU A 169 -22.36 -12.62 -7.79
N SER A 170 -22.72 -11.87 -8.83
CA SER A 170 -22.85 -12.38 -10.21
C SER A 170 -21.54 -12.40 -10.99
N ASP A 171 -20.45 -11.89 -10.41
CA ASP A 171 -19.12 -11.90 -11.03
C ASP A 171 -18.68 -13.31 -11.41
N ARG A 172 -17.93 -13.38 -12.51
CA ARG A 172 -17.37 -14.66 -12.97
C ARG A 172 -16.31 -15.16 -12.00
N VAL A 173 -16.60 -16.31 -11.41
CA VAL A 173 -15.68 -17.11 -10.60
C VAL A 173 -15.51 -18.51 -11.21
N PHE A 174 -14.47 -19.23 -10.79
CA PHE A 174 -14.21 -20.62 -11.20
C PHE A 174 -14.04 -21.51 -9.98
N LEU A 175 -14.13 -22.83 -10.13
CA LEU A 175 -13.97 -23.77 -9.01
C LEU A 175 -12.51 -23.86 -8.55
N ARG A 176 -12.30 -23.92 -7.24
CA ARG A 176 -10.98 -24.06 -6.63
C ARG A 176 -10.37 -25.42 -7.01
N LYS A 177 -9.08 -25.43 -7.34
CA LYS A 177 -8.37 -26.67 -7.68
C LYS A 177 -8.50 -27.70 -6.56
N GLY A 178 -8.95 -28.91 -6.90
CA GLY A 178 -9.12 -30.00 -5.93
C GLY A 178 -10.46 -30.00 -5.20
N CYS A 179 -11.42 -29.16 -5.62
CA CYS A 179 -12.78 -29.13 -5.08
C CYS A 179 -13.80 -28.83 -6.20
N ASP A 180 -14.94 -29.53 -6.18
CA ASP A 180 -16.01 -29.34 -7.16
C ASP A 180 -17.16 -28.45 -6.64
N GLU A 181 -17.08 -28.00 -5.38
CA GLU A 181 -18.16 -27.27 -4.69
C GLU A 181 -17.81 -25.84 -4.27
N ILE A 182 -16.52 -25.50 -4.21
CA ILE A 182 -16.03 -24.23 -3.66
C ILE A 182 -15.51 -23.34 -4.80
N TYR A 183 -16.08 -22.15 -4.93
CA TYR A 183 -15.58 -21.14 -5.86
C TYR A 183 -14.26 -20.52 -5.39
N TYR A 184 -13.48 -20.02 -6.36
CA TYR A 184 -12.24 -19.32 -6.13
C TYR A 184 -12.48 -17.81 -6.09
N THR A 185 -12.28 -17.25 -4.91
CA THR A 185 -12.15 -15.83 -4.64
C THR A 185 -10.90 -15.58 -3.78
N GLU A 186 -10.42 -14.34 -3.82
CA GLU A 186 -9.22 -13.86 -3.18
C GLU A 186 -9.60 -12.99 -1.97
N ALA A 187 -8.98 -13.26 -0.82
CA ALA A 187 -9.13 -12.44 0.38
C ALA A 187 -8.35 -11.13 0.18
N HIS A 188 -8.98 -10.01 0.50
CA HIS A 188 -8.39 -8.68 0.39
C HIS A 188 -8.70 -7.87 1.64
N HIS A 189 -7.70 -7.28 2.28
CA HIS A 189 -7.93 -6.32 3.37
C HIS A 189 -8.49 -5.02 2.79
N LEU A 190 -9.71 -4.61 3.19
CA LEU A 190 -10.37 -3.40 2.73
C LEU A 190 -9.55 -2.15 3.11
N ILE A 191 -9.15 -2.04 4.37
CA ILE A 191 -8.11 -1.10 4.80
C ILE A 191 -6.77 -1.83 4.65
N PRO A 192 -5.85 -1.35 3.80
CA PRO A 192 -4.57 -2.02 3.57
C PRO A 192 -3.76 -2.20 4.86
N LEU A 193 -3.09 -3.35 5.02
CA LEU A 193 -2.24 -3.62 6.18
C LEU A 193 -0.99 -2.75 6.22
N SER A 194 -0.58 -2.19 5.09
CA SER A 194 0.49 -1.20 5.03
C SER A 194 0.18 0.08 5.83
N GLU A 195 -1.11 0.34 6.09
CA GLU A 195 -1.62 1.50 6.82
C GLU A 195 -1.92 1.16 8.30
N HIS A 196 -1.46 0.01 8.79
CA HIS A 196 -1.70 -0.45 10.16
C HIS A 196 -1.30 0.57 11.23
N ASN A 197 -0.28 1.39 10.97
CA ASN A 197 0.21 2.40 11.91
C ASN A 197 -0.76 3.57 12.13
N ASP A 198 -1.75 3.76 11.26
CA ASP A 198 -2.75 4.82 11.38
C ASP A 198 -3.85 4.47 12.41
N PHE A 199 -3.92 3.21 12.85
CA PHE A 199 -4.96 2.69 13.74
C PHE A 199 -4.39 2.26 15.09
N GLU A 200 -5.20 2.26 16.15
CA GLU A 200 -4.76 1.75 17.46
C GLU A 200 -4.82 0.22 17.51
N TYR A 201 -5.84 -0.36 16.89
CA TYR A 201 -6.12 -1.81 16.88
C TYR A 201 -5.61 -2.49 15.60
N SER A 202 -5.58 -3.83 15.60
CA SER A 202 -5.12 -4.61 14.47
C SER A 202 -6.09 -4.55 13.29
N LEU A 203 -5.56 -4.26 12.09
CA LEU A 203 -6.29 -4.36 10.82
C LEU A 203 -6.45 -5.80 10.30
N ASP A 204 -5.78 -6.79 10.90
CA ASP A 204 -5.87 -8.20 10.49
C ASP A 204 -6.99 -8.91 11.25
N ILE A 205 -8.22 -8.51 10.92
CA ILE A 205 -9.51 -8.98 11.48
C ILE A 205 -10.49 -9.29 10.35
N GLU A 206 -11.47 -10.17 10.60
CA GLU A 206 -12.42 -10.60 9.58
C GLU A 206 -13.27 -9.45 9.02
N GLU A 207 -13.58 -8.44 9.82
CA GLU A 207 -14.39 -7.26 9.46
C GLU A 207 -13.67 -6.41 8.40
N ASN A 208 -12.34 -6.45 8.40
CA ASN A 208 -11.53 -5.75 7.44
C ASN A 208 -11.18 -6.60 6.22
N VAL A 209 -11.58 -7.87 6.14
CA VAL A 209 -11.27 -8.73 4.99
C VAL A 209 -12.53 -8.98 4.14
N VAL A 210 -12.40 -8.73 2.85
CA VAL A 210 -13.44 -8.96 1.85
C VAL A 210 -13.04 -10.08 0.88
N SER A 211 -14.04 -10.78 0.37
CA SER A 211 -13.88 -11.80 -0.68
C SER A 211 -14.09 -11.17 -2.06
N LEU A 212 -13.11 -11.25 -2.95
CA LEU A 212 -13.18 -10.65 -4.29
C LEU A 212 -12.90 -11.68 -5.38
N CYS A 213 -13.57 -11.54 -6.53
CA CYS A 213 -13.13 -12.23 -7.74
C CYS A 213 -11.77 -11.68 -8.19
N SER A 214 -11.02 -12.44 -9.00
CA SER A 214 -9.71 -12.00 -9.48
C SER A 214 -9.76 -10.70 -10.30
N HIS A 215 -10.90 -10.35 -10.92
CA HIS A 215 -11.03 -9.07 -11.62
C HIS A 215 -11.09 -7.90 -10.62
N CYS A 216 -12.03 -7.94 -9.68
CA CYS A 216 -12.24 -6.88 -8.68
C CYS A 216 -11.03 -6.72 -7.76
N HIS A 217 -10.40 -7.83 -7.35
CA HIS A 217 -9.14 -7.81 -6.60
C HIS A 217 -8.05 -7.04 -7.35
N ASN A 218 -7.80 -7.39 -8.62
CA ASN A 218 -6.79 -6.71 -9.43
C ASN A 218 -7.18 -5.26 -9.79
N LEU A 219 -8.47 -4.93 -9.88
CA LEU A 219 -8.92 -3.55 -10.10
C LEU A 219 -8.55 -2.67 -8.90
N LEU A 220 -8.71 -3.16 -7.67
CA LEU A 220 -8.30 -2.42 -6.47
C LEU A 220 -6.79 -2.21 -6.38
N HIS A 221 -5.97 -3.17 -6.83
CA HIS A 221 -4.51 -3.03 -6.85
C HIS A 221 -4.00 -2.14 -7.99
N TYR A 222 -4.46 -2.40 -9.23
CA TYR A 222 -3.85 -1.87 -10.46
C TYR A 222 -4.75 -0.95 -11.28
N GLY A 223 -6.05 -0.89 -10.97
CA GLY A 223 -7.01 -0.05 -11.68
C GLY A 223 -6.73 1.44 -11.53
N ARG A 224 -7.37 2.24 -12.39
CA ARG A 224 -7.31 3.71 -12.24
C ARG A 224 -8.05 4.09 -10.97
N TYR A 225 -7.61 5.18 -10.34
CA TYR A 225 -8.20 5.67 -9.09
C TYR A 225 -9.73 5.82 -9.15
N GLU A 226 -10.23 6.26 -10.29
CA GLU A 226 -11.65 6.50 -10.58
C GLU A 226 -12.43 5.19 -10.70
N ASP A 227 -11.82 4.14 -11.24
CA ASP A 227 -12.45 2.82 -11.37
C ASP A 227 -12.53 2.09 -10.01
N LYS A 228 -11.62 2.40 -9.08
CA LYS A 228 -11.63 1.84 -7.71
C LYS A 228 -12.76 2.40 -6.86
N LYS A 229 -13.20 3.64 -7.13
CA LYS A 229 -14.12 4.39 -6.26
C LYS A 229 -15.45 3.68 -6.06
N GLU A 230 -16.01 3.10 -7.12
CA GLU A 230 -17.31 2.41 -7.07
C GLU A 230 -17.24 1.16 -6.17
N ILE A 231 -16.22 0.31 -6.38
CA ILE A 231 -15.98 -0.88 -5.56
C ILE A 231 -15.76 -0.50 -4.10
N LEU A 232 -14.87 0.45 -3.84
CA LEU A 232 -14.53 0.88 -2.48
C LEU A 232 -15.73 1.49 -1.76
N GLN A 233 -16.59 2.25 -2.45
CA GLN A 233 -17.78 2.84 -1.85
C GLN A 233 -18.73 1.76 -1.34
N LYS A 234 -19.05 0.77 -2.20
CA LYS A 234 -19.94 -0.33 -1.82
C LYS A 234 -19.39 -1.10 -0.61
N LEU A 235 -18.12 -1.49 -0.68
CA LEU A 235 -17.48 -2.27 0.39
C LEU A 235 -17.37 -1.45 1.69
N TYR A 236 -17.11 -0.14 1.60
CA TYR A 236 -17.11 0.75 2.76
C TYR A 236 -18.47 0.82 3.44
N ASP A 237 -19.53 1.05 2.66
CA ASP A 237 -20.89 1.16 3.17
C ASP A 237 -21.33 -0.14 3.87
N GLU A 238 -20.86 -1.29 3.40
CA GLU A 238 -21.12 -2.61 3.99
C GLU A 238 -20.27 -2.95 5.23
N ARG A 239 -19.17 -2.22 5.47
CA ARG A 239 -18.19 -2.55 6.53
C ARG A 239 -18.04 -1.50 7.62
N VAL A 240 -18.38 -0.24 7.35
CA VAL A 240 -18.06 0.87 8.27
C VAL A 240 -18.61 0.66 9.69
N ASP A 241 -19.80 0.08 9.82
CA ASP A 241 -20.42 -0.12 11.13
C ASP A 241 -19.72 -1.23 11.93
N VAL A 242 -19.43 -2.38 11.31
CA VAL A 242 -18.71 -3.49 11.97
C VAL A 242 -17.24 -3.15 12.25
N LEU A 243 -16.58 -2.37 11.38
CA LEU A 243 -15.24 -1.84 11.65
C LEU A 243 -15.25 -0.92 12.87
N ARG A 244 -16.29 -0.09 13.04
CA ARG A 244 -16.44 0.79 14.19
C ARG A 244 -16.64 0.02 15.50
N GLU A 245 -17.36 -1.10 15.48
CA GLU A 245 -17.49 -2.01 16.63
C GLU A 245 -16.13 -2.60 17.04
N CYS A 246 -15.27 -2.88 16.07
CA CYS A 246 -13.87 -3.27 16.27
C CYS A 246 -12.92 -2.11 16.61
N LYS A 247 -13.45 -0.91 16.88
CA LYS A 247 -12.71 0.33 17.19
C LYS A 247 -11.79 0.81 16.05
N ILE A 248 -12.14 0.48 14.82
CA ILE A 248 -11.49 0.98 13.61
C ILE A 248 -12.42 2.03 13.00
N ASP A 249 -12.15 3.31 13.26
CA ASP A 249 -12.90 4.43 12.68
C ASP A 249 -12.17 4.97 11.44
N ILE A 250 -12.89 5.03 10.31
CA ILE A 250 -12.34 5.47 9.03
C ILE A 250 -13.44 6.14 8.20
N THR A 251 -13.10 7.23 7.55
CA THR A 251 -13.97 7.89 6.56
C THR A 251 -13.77 7.30 5.17
N PHE A 252 -14.79 7.37 4.31
CA PHE A 252 -14.64 6.94 2.92
C PHE A 252 -13.51 7.69 2.19
N GLU A 253 -13.33 8.98 2.49
CA GLU A 253 -12.25 9.80 1.90
C GLU A 253 -10.86 9.28 2.31
N GLN A 254 -10.67 8.91 3.59
CA GLN A 254 -9.43 8.30 4.06
C GLN A 254 -9.19 6.94 3.39
N LEU A 255 -10.20 6.07 3.37
CA LEU A 255 -10.11 4.76 2.71
C LEU A 255 -9.69 4.93 1.25
N LEU A 256 -10.39 5.78 0.50
CA LEU A 256 -10.11 6.02 -0.91
C LEU A 256 -8.68 6.55 -1.12
N ASN A 257 -8.17 7.36 -0.18
CA ASN A 257 -6.81 7.91 -0.27
C ASN A 257 -5.71 6.84 -0.10
N TYR A 258 -5.97 5.76 0.64
CA TYR A 258 -5.04 4.62 0.75
C TYR A 258 -4.86 3.84 -0.56
N TYR A 259 -5.77 3.98 -1.53
CA TYR A 259 -5.72 3.28 -2.81
C TYR A 259 -5.09 4.10 -3.98
N ARG A 260 -4.36 5.18 -3.67
CA ARG A 260 -3.76 6.12 -4.64
C ARG A 260 -2.35 5.77 -5.15
#